data_AF-A0A223ZQ18-F1
#
_entry.id   AF-A0A223ZQ18-F1
#
_cell.length_a   1.000
_cell.length_b   1.000
_cell.length_c   1.000
_cell.angle_alpha   90.00
_cell.angle_beta   90.00
_cell.angle_gamma   90.00
#
_symmetry.space_group_name_H-M   'P 1'
#
loop_
_entity.id
_entity.type
_entity.pdbx_description
1 polymer ?
#
loop_
_entity_poly.entity_id
_entity_poly.type
_entity_poly.pdbx_seq_one_letter_code
_entity_poly.pdbx_strand_id
1 'polypeptide(L)'
;DIQPGVDIIIGPGTEVIAGEGMIATAGGIDSHIHFICPQQVEEALMSGVTTMVGGGTGPATGTNATTCTPGTWHMGRMLQALDVLPMNFGLLGKGNASLPEGLHPQIRAGAMGLKL
;
A
#
# COMPACT_ATOMS: atom_id res chain seq x y z
N ASP A 1 8.05 -22.22 -32.01
CA ASP A 1 8.81 -23.19 -32.83
C ASP A 1 9.47 -22.58 -34.07
N ILE A 2 8.78 -21.69 -34.79
CA ILE A 2 9.19 -21.21 -36.13
C ILE A 2 9.74 -19.77 -36.17
N GLN A 3 9.60 -18.99 -35.09
CA GLN A 3 10.04 -17.60 -35.04
C GLN A 3 11.45 -17.49 -34.42
N PRO A 4 12.36 -16.67 -34.98
CA PRO A 4 13.69 -16.45 -34.42
C PRO A 4 13.65 -15.50 -33.21
N GLY A 5 14.60 -15.66 -32.28
CA GLY A 5 14.85 -14.68 -31.20
C GLY A 5 13.74 -14.54 -30.14
N VAL A 6 13.00 -15.62 -29.87
CA VAL A 6 11.88 -15.60 -28.91
C VAL A 6 12.36 -15.92 -27.49
N ASP A 7 12.25 -14.95 -26.59
CA ASP A 7 12.50 -15.11 -25.14
C ASP A 7 11.21 -15.13 -24.30
N ILE A 8 10.07 -14.71 -24.87
CA ILE A 8 8.74 -14.75 -24.23
C ILE A 8 7.87 -15.73 -25.02
N ILE A 9 7.65 -16.92 -24.46
CA ILE A 9 6.91 -18.01 -25.11
C ILE A 9 5.41 -17.85 -24.87
N ILE A 10 4.62 -17.90 -25.94
CA ILE A 10 3.14 -17.94 -25.89
C ILE A 10 2.69 -19.39 -26.14
N GLY A 11 1.92 -19.95 -25.22
CA GLY A 11 1.40 -21.32 -25.32
C GLY A 11 -0.01 -21.47 -24.75
N PRO A 12 -0.51 -22.71 -24.59
CA PRO A 12 -1.89 -22.96 -24.16
C PRO A 12 -2.25 -22.42 -22.76
N GLY A 13 -1.26 -22.09 -21.93
CA GLY A 13 -1.45 -21.51 -20.60
C GLY A 13 -1.19 -20.00 -20.53
N THR A 14 -1.04 -19.32 -21.68
CA THR A 14 -0.73 -17.89 -21.75
C THR A 14 -1.99 -17.08 -22.05
N GLU A 15 -2.36 -16.18 -21.13
CA GLU A 15 -3.37 -15.15 -21.38
C GLU A 15 -2.76 -13.95 -22.13
N VAL A 16 -3.57 -13.24 -22.91
CA VAL A 16 -3.13 -12.12 -23.76
C VAL A 16 -3.97 -10.88 -23.49
N ILE A 17 -3.31 -9.77 -23.18
CA ILE A 17 -3.92 -8.43 -23.14
C ILE A 17 -3.42 -7.65 -24.36
N ALA A 18 -4.35 -7.19 -25.20
CA ALA A 18 -4.07 -6.35 -26.37
C ALA A 18 -3.64 -4.94 -25.94
N GLY A 19 -2.48 -4.48 -26.42
CA GLY A 19 -1.86 -3.20 -26.02
C GLY A 19 -1.49 -2.30 -27.20
N GLU A 20 -1.83 -2.70 -28.43
CA GLU A 20 -1.58 -1.93 -29.63
C GLU A 20 -2.24 -0.55 -29.57
N GLY A 21 -1.46 0.51 -29.82
CA GLY A 21 -1.94 1.90 -29.74
C GLY A 21 -2.11 2.45 -28.32
N MET A 22 -1.79 1.67 -27.28
CA MET A 22 -1.90 2.07 -25.88
C MET A 22 -0.54 2.43 -25.28
N ILE A 23 -0.55 3.19 -24.18
CA ILE A 23 0.63 3.42 -23.33
C ILE A 23 0.46 2.59 -22.07
N ALA A 24 1.45 1.75 -21.78
CA ALA A 24 1.57 1.05 -20.51
C ALA A 24 2.57 1.79 -19.61
N THR A 25 2.19 2.02 -18.35
CA THR A 25 3.08 2.53 -17.30
C THR A 25 3.14 1.55 -16.14
N ALA A 26 4.14 1.71 -15.28
CA ALA A 26 4.02 1.14 -13.93
C ALA A 26 2.82 1.76 -13.21
N GLY A 27 2.28 1.04 -12.23
CA GLY A 27 1.29 1.60 -11.32
C GLY A 27 1.92 2.66 -10.41
N GLY A 28 1.15 3.68 -10.06
CA GLY A 28 1.59 4.74 -9.16
C GLY A 28 1.84 4.24 -7.72
N ILE A 29 2.71 4.95 -7.01
CA ILE A 29 2.99 4.75 -5.59
C ILE A 29 2.72 6.07 -4.87
N ASP A 30 1.69 6.10 -4.03
CA ASP A 30 1.46 7.23 -3.12
C ASP A 30 2.02 6.89 -1.74
N SER A 31 2.86 7.78 -1.21
CA SER A 31 3.55 7.59 0.07
C SER A 31 3.13 8.53 1.20
N HIS A 32 2.04 9.29 0.99
CA HIS A 32 1.50 10.20 2.00
C HIS A 32 0.00 9.95 2.25
N ILE A 33 -0.38 8.69 2.42
CA ILE A 33 -1.77 8.33 2.64
C ILE A 33 -2.18 8.50 4.10
N HIS A 34 -3.23 9.27 4.33
CA HIS A 34 -4.02 9.21 5.56
C HIS A 34 -5.11 8.16 5.37
N PHE A 35 -5.07 7.04 6.09
CA PHE A 35 -6.09 5.99 6.00
C PHE A 35 -7.34 6.38 6.80
N ILE A 36 -8.05 7.41 6.32
CA ILE A 36 -9.25 8.00 6.93
C ILE A 36 -10.45 7.11 6.65
N CYS A 37 -10.57 6.61 5.43
CA CYS A 37 -11.68 5.74 5.05
C CYS A 37 -11.27 4.75 3.94
N PRO A 38 -11.87 3.54 3.88
CA PRO A 38 -11.52 2.54 2.89
C PRO A 38 -11.84 2.96 1.45
N GLN A 39 -12.76 3.90 1.24
CA GLN A 39 -13.15 4.39 -0.09
C GLN A 39 -11.98 5.02 -0.86
N GLN A 40 -10.97 5.55 -0.16
CA GLN A 40 -9.76 6.10 -0.79
C GLN A 40 -9.02 5.08 -1.67
N VAL A 41 -9.14 3.78 -1.35
CA VAL A 41 -8.48 2.70 -2.09
C VAL A 41 -9.03 2.57 -3.49
N GLU A 42 -10.35 2.65 -3.66
CA GLU A 42 -10.99 2.61 -4.98
C GLU A 42 -10.60 3.83 -5.81
N GLU A 43 -10.65 5.02 -5.22
CA GLU A 43 -10.26 6.27 -5.90
C GLU A 43 -8.79 6.23 -6.35
N ALA A 44 -7.89 5.77 -5.46
CA ALA A 44 -6.47 5.61 -5.77
C ALA A 44 -6.27 4.62 -6.94
N LEU A 45 -6.92 3.46 -6.89
CA LEU A 45 -6.81 2.45 -7.93
C LEU A 45 -7.32 2.96 -9.29
N MET A 46 -8.46 3.67 -9.31
CA MET A 46 -9.03 4.25 -10.53
C MET A 46 -8.17 5.37 -11.12
N SER A 47 -7.34 6.03 -10.30
CA SER A 47 -6.34 7.00 -10.75
C SER A 47 -5.03 6.36 -11.26
N GLY A 48 -4.90 5.02 -11.17
CA GLY A 48 -3.71 4.28 -11.59
C GLY A 48 -2.66 4.07 -10.49
N VAL A 49 -2.96 4.42 -9.22
CA VAL A 49 -2.12 4.08 -8.07
C VAL A 49 -2.35 2.62 -7.69
N THR A 50 -1.28 1.87 -7.47
CA THR A 50 -1.34 0.44 -7.11
C THR A 50 -0.72 0.13 -5.75
N THR A 51 -0.04 1.11 -5.15
CA THR A 51 0.61 1.01 -3.84
C THR A 51 0.32 2.24 -3.00
N MET A 52 -0.14 2.03 -1.77
CA MET A 52 -0.44 3.09 -0.81
C MET A 52 0.41 2.91 0.45
N VAL A 53 1.28 3.87 0.73
CA VAL A 53 2.08 3.95 1.96
C VAL A 53 1.59 5.13 2.80
N GLY A 54 1.35 4.87 4.08
CA GLY A 54 0.70 5.87 4.93
C GLY A 54 0.36 5.34 6.32
N GLY A 55 -0.54 6.01 7.03
CA GLY A 55 -0.98 5.57 8.35
C GLY A 55 -2.34 6.13 8.71
N GLY A 56 -3.01 5.47 9.64
CA GLY A 56 -4.34 5.83 10.09
C GLY A 56 -5.07 4.68 10.76
N THR A 57 -6.22 5.02 11.35
CA THR A 57 -7.12 4.09 12.03
C THR A 57 -8.59 4.40 11.72
N GLY A 58 -8.88 4.91 10.52
CA GLY A 58 -10.19 5.44 10.17
C GLY A 58 -10.33 6.94 10.55
N PRO A 59 -11.57 7.48 10.62
CA PRO A 59 -11.84 8.92 10.68
C PRO A 59 -11.66 9.51 12.10
N ALA A 60 -10.59 9.13 12.78
CA ALA A 60 -10.19 9.69 14.06
C ALA A 60 -9.40 11.00 13.86
N THR A 61 -9.50 11.92 14.81
CA THR A 61 -8.77 13.21 14.79
C THR A 61 -7.27 13.03 14.52
N GLY A 62 -6.65 11.99 15.11
CA GLY A 62 -5.25 11.67 14.87
C GLY A 62 -4.94 11.33 13.42
N THR A 63 -5.75 10.47 12.78
CA THR A 63 -5.60 10.11 11.36
C THR A 63 -5.86 11.30 10.46
N ASN A 64 -6.87 12.12 10.76
CA ASN A 64 -7.19 13.31 9.96
C ASN A 64 -6.04 14.31 9.94
N ALA A 65 -5.18 14.31 10.96
CA ALA A 65 -4.03 15.20 11.06
C ALA A 65 -2.70 14.54 10.67
N THR A 66 -2.55 13.21 10.85
CA THR A 66 -1.26 12.52 10.73
C THR A 66 -1.39 11.16 10.06
N THR A 67 -0.38 10.80 9.26
CA THR A 67 -0.24 9.47 8.64
C THR A 67 0.32 8.46 9.64
N CYS A 68 -0.34 8.28 10.78
CA CYS A 68 0.10 7.40 11.86
C CYS A 68 -0.94 6.31 12.13
N THR A 69 -0.52 5.05 12.15
CA THR A 69 -1.24 3.91 12.75
C THR A 69 -0.61 3.61 14.11
N PRO A 70 -1.11 4.21 15.22
CA PRO A 70 -0.40 4.23 16.49
C PRO A 70 -0.54 2.91 17.26
N GLY A 71 0.60 2.32 17.64
CA GLY A 71 0.63 1.18 18.55
C GLY A 71 0.34 -0.17 17.89
N THR A 72 0.62 -1.24 18.63
CA THR A 72 0.58 -2.63 18.12
C THR A 72 -0.82 -3.11 17.79
N TRP A 73 -1.83 -2.70 18.58
CA TRP A 73 -3.22 -3.11 18.38
C TRP A 73 -3.77 -2.57 17.06
N HIS A 74 -3.67 -1.26 16.83
CA HIS A 74 -4.14 -0.66 15.59
C HIS A 74 -3.36 -1.18 14.38
N MET A 75 -2.04 -1.41 14.52
CA MET A 75 -1.23 -2.01 13.46
C MET A 75 -1.80 -3.36 13.03
N GLY A 76 -2.04 -4.28 13.97
CA GLY A 76 -2.62 -5.59 13.67
C GLY A 76 -4.02 -5.50 13.05
N ARG A 77 -4.87 -4.60 13.55
CA ARG A 77 -6.23 -4.41 13.01
C ARG A 77 -6.22 -3.84 11.60
N MET A 78 -5.34 -2.89 11.31
CA MET A 78 -5.21 -2.30 9.98
C MET A 78 -4.65 -3.31 8.98
N LEU A 79 -3.62 -4.08 9.35
CA LEU A 79 -3.10 -5.16 8.49
C LEU A 79 -4.20 -6.16 8.11
N GLN A 80 -5.01 -6.58 9.08
CA GLN A 80 -6.18 -7.45 8.82
C GLN A 80 -7.23 -6.80 7.91
N ALA A 81 -7.49 -5.49 8.08
CA ALA A 81 -8.47 -4.78 7.26
C ALA A 81 -8.00 -4.58 5.81
N LEU A 82 -6.69 -4.47 5.58
CA LEU A 82 -6.10 -4.23 4.28
C LEU A 82 -5.94 -5.52 3.44
N ASP A 83 -5.89 -6.69 4.09
CA ASP A 83 -5.64 -7.99 3.45
C ASP A 83 -6.69 -8.37 2.37
N VAL A 84 -7.89 -7.77 2.44
CA VAL A 84 -8.98 -8.03 1.49
C VAL A 84 -9.01 -7.05 0.31
N LEU A 85 -8.09 -6.09 0.27
CA LEU A 85 -8.10 -5.00 -0.72
C LEU A 85 -7.08 -5.26 -1.84
N PRO A 86 -7.41 -4.92 -3.11
CA PRO A 86 -6.61 -5.31 -4.27
C PRO A 86 -5.43 -4.34 -4.53
N MET A 87 -4.64 -4.03 -3.52
CA MET A 87 -3.50 -3.10 -3.62
C MET A 87 -2.35 -3.53 -2.70
N ASN A 88 -1.16 -2.99 -2.94
CA ASN A 88 -0.05 -3.11 -2.01
C ASN A 88 -0.13 -2.01 -0.94
N PHE A 89 0.23 -2.34 0.31
CA PHE A 89 0.16 -1.40 1.42
C PHE A 89 1.44 -1.35 2.26
N GLY A 90 1.77 -0.16 2.76
CA GLY A 90 2.79 0.05 3.79
C GLY A 90 2.26 0.93 4.92
N LEU A 91 2.28 0.43 6.16
CA LEU A 91 1.80 1.18 7.32
C LEU A 91 2.95 1.91 8.05
N LEU A 92 2.68 3.15 8.44
CA LEU A 92 3.55 4.01 9.23
C LEU A 92 3.05 4.08 10.67
N GLY A 93 3.94 3.82 11.63
CA GLY A 93 3.66 4.05 13.05
C GLY A 93 3.81 5.51 13.45
N LYS A 94 3.46 5.84 14.69
CA LYS A 94 3.70 7.17 15.27
C LYS A 94 5.14 7.28 15.74
N GLY A 95 5.89 8.22 15.17
CA GLY A 95 7.29 8.46 15.47
C GLY A 95 7.56 9.45 16.60
N ASN A 96 6.56 10.24 17.00
CA ASN A 96 6.73 11.26 18.05
C ASN A 96 6.88 10.62 19.43
N ALA A 97 8.12 10.28 19.79
CA ALA A 97 8.52 9.86 21.13
C ALA A 97 9.98 10.27 21.36
N SER A 98 10.30 10.67 22.58
CA SER A 98 11.70 10.99 22.96
C SER A 98 12.51 9.76 23.38
N LEU A 99 11.85 8.61 23.54
CA LEU A 99 12.44 7.36 24.01
C LEU A 99 12.08 6.20 23.06
N PRO A 100 13.01 5.28 22.76
CA PRO A 100 12.84 4.24 21.75
C PRO A 100 11.84 3.14 22.14
N GLU A 101 11.53 2.97 23.42
CA GLU A 101 10.66 1.92 23.94
C GLU A 101 9.21 2.04 23.43
N GLY A 102 8.77 3.25 23.10
CA GLY A 102 7.48 3.50 22.45
C GLY A 102 7.46 3.21 20.95
N LEU A 103 8.63 3.10 20.30
CA LEU A 103 8.77 2.98 18.86
C LEU A 103 8.97 1.52 18.42
N HIS A 104 9.87 0.80 19.07
CA HIS A 104 10.21 -0.58 18.68
C HIS A 104 9.01 -1.54 18.60
N PRO A 105 8.01 -1.51 19.51
CA PRO A 105 6.84 -2.37 19.40
C PRO A 105 6.02 -2.12 18.12
N GLN A 106 5.93 -0.87 17.66
CA GLN A 106 5.18 -0.53 16.44
C GLN A 106 5.83 -1.15 15.20
N ILE A 107 7.16 -1.08 15.11
CA ILE A 107 7.94 -1.70 14.03
C ILE A 107 7.76 -3.22 14.05
N ARG A 108 7.92 -3.85 15.23
CA ARG A 108 7.72 -5.30 15.38
C ARG A 108 6.30 -5.75 15.03
N ALA A 109 5.30 -4.89 15.23
CA ALA A 109 3.91 -5.18 14.89
C ALA A 109 3.59 -5.02 13.39
N GLY A 110 4.51 -4.50 12.59
CA GLY A 110 4.36 -4.40 11.13
C GLY A 110 4.48 -2.98 10.56
N ALA A 111 4.83 -1.96 11.36
CA ALA A 111 5.16 -0.66 10.80
C ALA A 111 6.43 -0.75 9.94
N MET A 112 6.37 -0.31 8.68
CA MET A 112 7.54 -0.23 7.79
C MET A 112 8.29 1.11 7.92
N GLY A 113 7.69 2.09 8.60
CA GLY A 113 8.27 3.40 8.86
C GLY A 113 7.56 4.10 10.02
N LEU A 114 8.05 5.28 10.40
CA LEU A 114 7.48 6.10 11.47
C LEU A 114 7.30 7.55 10.98
N LYS A 115 6.14 8.14 11.23
CA LYS A 115 5.84 9.55 10.91
C LYS A 115 6.09 10.44 12.12
N LEU A 116 6.82 11.54 11.91
CA LEU A 116 6.97 12.67 12.84
C LEU A 116 6.03 13.82 12.45
#